data_AF-A0A496Y6U6-F1
#
_entry.id   AF-A0A496Y6U6-F1
#
_cell.length_a   1.000
_cell.length_b   1.000
_cell.length_c   1.000
_cell.angle_alpha   90.00
_cell.angle_beta   90.00
_cell.angle_gamma   90.00
#
_symmetry.space_group_name_H-M   'P 1'
#
loop_
_entity.id
_entity.type
_entity.pdbx_description
1 polymer ?
#
loop_
_entity_poly.entity_id
_entity_poly.type
_entity_poly.pdbx_seq_one_letter_code
_entity_poly.pdbx_strand_id
1 'polypeptide(L)' 'MKNTDYEGQQALIEKVLDRGICVKCGACVGLCPHFSYWDGQVVVLDRCSAGTWRCLQYCPRAEYPETSLERHDAQD' A
#
# COMPACT_ATOMS: atom_id res chain seq x y z
N MET A 1 -1.35 25.89 9.46
CA MET A 1 -2.07 24.60 9.54
C MET A 1 -1.07 23.55 9.10
N LYS A 2 -0.59 22.67 10.00
CA LYS A 2 0.36 21.63 9.61
C LYS A 2 -0.42 20.62 8.75
N ASN A 3 -0.16 20.61 7.44
CA ASN A 3 -0.56 19.51 6.57
C ASN A 3 0.02 18.25 7.23
N THR A 4 -0.86 17.48 7.86
CA THR A 4 -0.47 16.21 8.48
C THR A 4 -0.56 15.24 7.33
N ASP A 5 0.50 15.20 6.53
CA ASP A 5 0.52 14.38 5.34
C ASP A 5 0.45 12.91 5.80
N TYR A 6 -0.73 12.29 5.67
CA TYR A 6 -1.00 10.89 6.05
C TYR A 6 -0.37 9.91 5.05
N GLU A 7 0.81 10.23 4.54
CA GLU A 7 1.17 9.84 3.19
C GLU A 7 1.39 8.33 3.05
N GLY A 8 1.98 7.68 4.05
CA GLY A 8 2.23 6.23 4.03
C GLY A 8 0.98 5.38 3.91
N GLN A 9 0.12 5.47 4.92
CA GLN A 9 -1.10 4.67 4.97
C GLN A 9 -2.11 5.14 3.92
N GLN A 10 -2.25 6.45 3.74
CA GLN A 10 -3.19 7.01 2.78
C GLN A 10 -2.80 6.63 1.34
N ALA A 11 -1.52 6.72 0.97
CA ALA A 11 -1.10 6.30 -0.37
C ALA A 11 -1.30 4.80 -0.58
N LEU A 12 -1.10 3.95 0.44
CA LEU A 12 -1.37 2.52 0.31
C LEU A 12 -2.87 2.25 0.08
N ILE A 13 -3.74 2.96 0.81
CA ILE A 13 -5.19 2.87 0.64
C ILE A 13 -5.56 3.26 -0.80
N GLU A 14 -5.17 4.44 -1.25
CA GLU A 14 -5.53 5.00 -2.56
C GLU A 14 -4.94 4.21 -3.74
N LYS A 15 -3.69 3.75 -3.63
CA LYS A 15 -2.99 3.08 -4.74
C LYS A 15 -3.30 1.59 -4.83
N VAL A 16 -3.72 0.95 -3.75
CA VAL A 16 -3.84 -0.52 -3.70
C VAL A 16 -5.22 -0.98 -3.25
N LEU A 17 -5.70 -0.51 -2.10
CA LEU A 17 -6.97 -0.98 -1.53
C LEU A 17 -8.16 -0.47 -2.35
N ASP A 18 -8.22 0.84 -2.58
CA ASP A 18 -9.32 1.50 -3.31
C ASP A 18 -9.36 1.08 -4.79
N ARG A 19 -8.21 0.71 -5.36
CA ARG A 19 -8.11 0.16 -6.72
C ARG A 19 -8.49 -1.31 -6.82
N GLY A 20 -8.75 -1.99 -5.69
CA GLY A 20 -9.13 -3.41 -5.66
C GLY A 20 -8.01 -4.37 -6.08
N ILE A 21 -6.74 -3.93 -6.12
CA ILE A 21 -5.60 -4.76 -6.55
C ILE A 21 -4.87 -5.43 -5.37
N CYS A 22 -5.41 -5.32 -4.16
CA CYS A 22 -4.90 -5.97 -2.97
C CYS A 22 -5.03 -7.50 -3.08
N VAL A 23 -3.89 -8.18 -3.10
CA VAL A 23 -3.81 -9.65 -3.12
C VAL A 23 -3.83 -10.28 -1.72
N LYS A 24 -4.11 -9.49 -0.68
CA LYS A 24 -4.29 -9.95 0.71
C LYS A 24 -3.06 -10.69 1.28
N CYS A 25 -1.85 -10.31 0.88
CA CYS A 25 -0.60 -10.95 1.30
C CYS A 25 -0.23 -10.76 2.77
N GLY A 26 -0.78 -9.75 3.45
CA GLY A 26 -0.56 -9.52 4.87
C GLY A 26 0.66 -8.69 5.25
N ALA A 27 1.46 -8.22 4.28
CA ALA A 27 2.64 -7.40 4.55
C ALA A 27 2.31 -6.15 5.37
N CYS A 28 1.27 -5.40 5.01
CA CYS A 28 0.85 -4.22 5.76
C CYS A 28 0.26 -4.55 7.13
N VAL A 29 -0.48 -5.66 7.25
CA VAL A 29 -1.10 -6.13 8.50
C VAL A 29 -0.03 -6.56 9.51
N GLY A 30 1.01 -7.27 9.05
CA GLY A 30 2.13 -7.67 9.92
C GLY A 30 3.02 -6.51 10.37
N LEU A 31 3.00 -5.38 9.66
CA LEU A 31 3.85 -4.22 9.94
C LEU A 31 3.17 -3.10 10.72
N CYS A 32 1.85 -2.91 10.57
CA CYS A 32 1.16 -1.72 11.05
C CYS A 32 -0.08 -2.12 11.87
N PRO A 33 -0.20 -1.66 13.13
CA PRO A 33 -1.33 -2.02 14.00
C PRO A 33 -2.67 -1.45 13.54
N HIS A 34 -2.65 -0.49 12.60
CA HIS A 34 -3.85 0.14 12.05
C HIS A 34 -4.45 -0.62 10.85
N PHE A 35 -3.83 -1.72 10.41
CA PHE A 35 -4.40 -2.63 9.43
C PHE A 35 -4.75 -3.96 10.10
N SER A 36 -5.88 -4.54 9.69
CA SER A 36 -6.28 -5.87 10.14
C SER A 36 -6.97 -6.63 9.01
N TYR A 37 -7.27 -7.89 9.25
CA TYR A 37 -8.17 -8.66 8.40
C TYR A 37 -9.58 -8.67 8.98
N TRP A 38 -10.56 -8.43 8.10
CA TRP A 38 -11.97 -8.68 8.37
C TRP A 38 -12.58 -9.35 7.15
N ASP A 39 -13.18 -10.52 7.35
CA ASP A 39 -13.79 -11.33 6.28
C ASP A 39 -12.85 -11.56 5.07
N GLY A 40 -11.58 -11.87 5.38
CA GLY A 40 -10.54 -12.10 4.36
C GLY A 40 -10.17 -10.85 3.54
N GLN A 41 -10.57 -9.65 3.96
CA GLN A 41 -10.19 -8.37 3.36
C GLN A 41 -9.30 -7.59 4.32
N VAL A 42 -8.37 -6.81 3.77
CA VAL A 42 -7.59 -5.87 4.58
C VAL A 42 -8.46 -4.65 4.88
N VAL A 43 -8.61 -4.31 6.15
CA VAL A 43 -9.36 -3.15 6.63
C VAL A 43 -8.47 -2.19 7.40
N VAL A 44 -8.86 -0.90 7.41
CA VAL A 44 -8.20 0.17 8.17
C VAL A 44 -8.94 0.36 9.49
N LEU A 45 -8.26 0.16 10.61
CA LEU A 45 -8.83 0.34 11.94
C LEU A 45 -8.76 1.80 12.40
N ASP A 46 -7.68 2.52 12.06
CA ASP A 46 -7.49 3.93 12.39
C ASP A 46 -6.51 4.60 11.40
N ARG A 47 -6.45 5.94 11.41
CA ARG A 47 -5.56 6.75 10.57
C ARG A 47 -4.16 6.87 11.18
N CYS A 48 -3.15 6.62 10.35
CA CYS A 48 -1.74 6.69 10.73
C CYS A 48 -1.06 7.92 10.16
N SER A 49 -0.56 8.83 11.00
CA SER A 49 0.22 10.00 10.60
C SER A 49 1.74 9.76 10.56
N ALA A 50 2.18 8.50 10.54
CA ALA A 50 3.59 8.17 10.52
C ALA A 50 4.19 8.46 9.13
N GLY A 51 5.12 9.41 9.06
CA GLY A 51 5.87 9.76 7.84
C GLY A 51 6.97 8.76 7.46
N THR A 52 6.91 7.51 7.93
CA THR A 52 7.91 6.46 7.61
C THR A 52 7.51 5.58 6.42
N TRP A 53 6.24 5.67 5.98
CA TRP A 53 5.73 5.01 4.76
C TRP A 53 5.91 3.48 4.69
N ARG A 54 6.17 2.82 5.83
CA ARG A 54 6.56 1.40 5.87
C ARG A 54 5.53 0.46 5.24
N CYS A 55 4.24 0.70 5.48
CA CYS A 55 3.18 -0.12 4.90
C CYS A 55 3.13 0.00 3.37
N LEU A 56 3.38 1.18 2.82
CA LEU A 56 3.50 1.39 1.38
C LEU A 56 4.71 0.62 0.85
N GLN A 57 5.92 0.86 1.40
CA GLN A 57 7.21 0.29 0.97
C GLN A 57 7.27 -1.24 0.88
N TYR A 58 6.46 -1.96 1.66
CA TYR A 58 6.46 -3.42 1.70
C TYR A 58 5.27 -4.04 0.96
N CYS A 59 4.36 -3.23 0.41
CA CYS A 59 3.24 -3.76 -0.33
C CYS A 59 3.73 -4.28 -1.70
N PRO A 60 3.54 -5.57 -2.03
CA PRO A 60 3.98 -6.12 -3.32
C PRO A 60 3.15 -5.63 -4.52
N ARG A 61 2.09 -4.84 -4.26
CA ARG A 61 1.21 -4.26 -5.27
C ARG A 61 1.27 -2.73 -5.30
N ALA A 62 2.06 -2.12 -4.42
CA ALA A 62 2.42 -0.73 -4.60
C ALA A 62 3.32 -0.65 -5.84
N GLU A 63 2.95 0.17 -6.82
CA GLU A 63 3.75 0.37 -8.02
C GLU A 63 5.08 1.01 -7.63
N TYR A 64 6.17 0.28 -7.89
CA TYR A 64 7.51 0.85 -7.92
C TYR A 64 8.03 0.82 -9.35
N PRO A 65 8.74 1.88 -9.81
CA PRO A 65 9.35 1.91 -11.14
C PRO A 65 10.12 0.63 -11.49
N GLU A 66 10.84 0.06 -10.52
CA GLU A 66 11.65 -1.15 -10.66
C GLU A 66 10.86 -2.47 -10.68
N THR A 67 9.58 -2.44 -10.34
CA THR A 67 8.68 -3.63 -10.32
C THR A 67 7.59 -3.58 -11.37
N SER A 68 7.39 -2.42 -12.01
CA SER A 68 6.65 -2.34 -13.26
C SER A 68 7.35 -3.22 -14.28
N LEU A 69 6.62 -4.19 -14.83
CA LEU A 69 7.01 -4.81 -16.09
C LEU A 69 7.00 -3.69 -17.13
N GLU A 70 8.10 -2.97 -17.30
CA GLU A 70 8.35 -2.35 -18.59
C GLU A 70 8.29 -3.51 -19.58
N ARG A 71 7.27 -3.49 -20.43
CA ARG A 71 7.32 -4.30 -21.64
C ARG A 71 8.61 -3.88 -22.31
N HIS A 72 9.63 -4.71 -22.22
CA HIS A 72 10.71 -4.72 -23.19
C HIS A 72 10.01 -5.10 -24.49
N ASP A 73 9.46 -4.11 -25.17
CA ASP A 73 8.97 -4.26 -26.52
C ASP A 73 10.09 -4.92 -27.29
N ALA A 74 9.79 -6.12 -27.79
CA ALA A 74 10.66 -6.86 -28.67
C ALA A 74 11.12 -5.89 -29.76
N GLN A 75 12.41 -5.54 -29.71
CA GLN A 75 13.06 -4.85 -30.79
C GLN A 75 13.29 -5.89 -31.90
N ASP A 76 12.25 -6.09 -32.72
CA ASP A 76 12.38 -6.63 -34.08
C ASP A 76 12.53 -5.46 -35.07
#